data_AF-A0A973NRI4-F1
#
_entry.id   AF-A0A973NRI4-F1
#
_cell.length_a   1.000
_cell.length_b   1.000
_cell.length_c   1.000
_cell.angle_alpha   90.00
_cell.angle_beta   90.00
_cell.angle_gamma   90.00
#
_symmetry.space_group_name_H-M   'P 1'
#
loop_
_entity.id
_entity.type
_entity.pdbx_description
1 polymer ?
#
loop_
_entity_poly.entity_id
_entity_poly.type
_entity_poly.pdbx_seq_one_letter_code
_entity_poly.pdbx_strand_id
1 'polypeptide(L)'
;MAELPTVETLSFSVDTRATGDGFRIDVRYGDNSASFAVESATQQAFSAFYSELSAAFGTRVPHVHAAAAEHPPMAFPWRPLLTENVHPKILVGYGDPAVLKTDDGWWLVATSNDAPDAFPLLHSADLDHWEPRGFVFPSGSEPHWAAKGRDVADFWAPEMAKAGDEYWTVFTARQATNALAIGLARASTPAGPWEDNGAPLITGKPVDTTGLGFDAGQPQMSGGVIDSHLFVDADGERYLFWKDDTNSIWPRPLAMLLRRHPELIGALFATEADRRTAAFAAAIVPWANAQRPMVRFFTMQPLIEAALDNWNQVRAALVEFGLAGTILEAMTTPIRAQRVADDGRSLLGDDKIVLCNDLDW
;
A
#
# COMPACT_ATOMS: atom_id res chain seq x y z
N MET A 1 -29.13 15.69 33.62
CA MET A 1 -27.99 15.27 32.78
C MET A 1 -27.42 14.03 33.42
N ALA A 2 -27.55 12.87 32.78
CA ALA A 2 -26.91 11.66 33.28
C ALA A 2 -25.40 11.83 33.08
N GLU A 3 -24.63 11.71 34.15
CA GLU A 3 -23.16 11.62 34.07
C GLU A 3 -22.80 10.41 33.22
N LEU A 4 -22.04 10.63 32.15
CA LEU A 4 -21.41 9.54 31.42
C LEU A 4 -20.47 8.82 32.40
N PRO A 5 -20.48 7.47 32.45
CA PRO A 5 -19.59 6.73 33.33
C PRO A 5 -18.15 7.14 33.07
N THR A 6 -17.37 7.37 34.13
CA THR A 6 -15.93 7.60 34.08
C THR A 6 -15.26 6.38 33.46
N VAL A 7 -15.05 6.42 32.15
CA VAL A 7 -14.23 5.45 31.43
C VAL A 7 -12.80 5.67 31.91
N GLU A 8 -12.20 4.65 32.54
CA GLU A 8 -10.80 4.67 32.92
C GLU A 8 -9.97 4.90 31.65
N THR A 9 -9.35 6.07 31.55
CA THR A 9 -8.65 6.47 30.33
C THR A 9 -7.36 5.68 30.20
N LEU A 10 -7.30 4.76 29.24
CA LEU A 10 -6.06 4.04 28.91
C LEU A 10 -5.01 5.05 28.45
N SER A 11 -3.90 5.16 29.17
CA SER A 11 -2.86 6.15 28.87
C SER A 11 -1.47 5.52 28.94
N PHE A 12 -0.77 5.54 27.81
CA PHE A 12 0.63 5.15 27.70
C PHE A 12 1.53 6.38 27.70
N SER A 13 2.69 6.28 28.31
CA SER A 13 3.82 7.20 28.10
C SER A 13 4.90 6.49 27.31
N VAL A 14 5.40 7.13 26.25
CA VAL A 14 6.43 6.58 25.38
C VAL A 14 7.58 7.58 25.25
N ASP A 15 8.79 7.11 25.50
CA ASP A 15 10.03 7.83 25.22
C ASP A 15 10.87 7.02 24.23
N THR A 16 11.49 7.71 23.28
CA THR A 16 12.15 7.08 22.13
C THR A 16 13.52 7.68 21.89
N ARG A 17 14.52 6.85 21.61
CA ARG A 17 15.85 7.29 21.20
C ARG A 17 16.42 6.41 20.10
N ALA A 18 17.17 7.00 19.18
CA ALA A 18 17.91 6.24 18.17
C ALA A 18 19.09 5.48 18.82
N THR A 19 19.36 4.26 18.32
CA THR A 19 20.45 3.41 18.80
C THR A 19 21.07 2.65 17.63
N GLY A 20 22.21 3.14 17.11
CA GLY A 20 22.81 2.59 15.89
C GLY A 20 21.84 2.72 14.71
N ASP A 21 21.58 1.60 14.02
CA ASP A 21 20.62 1.52 12.91
C ASP A 21 19.15 1.32 13.37
N GLY A 22 18.94 1.23 14.68
CA GLY A 22 17.66 0.92 15.30
C GLY A 22 17.16 1.97 16.28
N PHE A 23 16.21 1.57 17.12
CA PHE A 23 15.53 2.43 18.09
C PHE A 23 15.43 1.74 19.44
N ARG A 24 15.42 2.54 20.50
CA ARG A 24 14.95 2.13 21.82
C ARG A 24 13.67 2.85 22.16
N ILE A 25 12.68 2.08 22.57
CA ILE A 25 11.33 2.55 22.93
C ILE A 25 11.09 2.17 24.39
N ASP A 26 11.03 3.17 25.26
CA ASP A 26 10.72 3.01 26.67
C ASP A 26 9.23 3.33 26.89
N VAL A 27 8.47 2.37 27.42
CA VAL A 27 7.01 2.43 27.53
C VAL A 27 6.58 2.32 28.99
N ARG A 28 5.62 3.14 29.39
CA ARG A 28 4.96 3.06 30.71
C ARG A 28 3.45 3.01 30.56
N TYR A 29 2.80 2.19 31.39
CA TYR A 29 1.35 2.07 31.49
C TYR A 29 0.96 1.70 32.93
N GLY A 30 0.25 2.59 33.61
CA GLY A 30 0.07 2.51 35.06
C GLY A 30 1.42 2.50 35.79
N ASP A 31 1.60 1.57 36.73
CA ASP A 31 2.85 1.38 37.46
C ASP A 31 3.89 0.51 36.72
N ASN A 32 3.52 -0.06 35.57
CA ASN A 32 4.39 -0.92 34.79
C ASN A 32 5.23 -0.13 33.79
N SER A 33 6.49 -0.52 33.63
CA SER A 33 7.38 0.05 32.62
C SER A 33 8.27 -1.02 31.99
N ALA A 34 8.55 -0.89 30.69
CA ALA A 34 9.45 -1.77 29.95
C ALA A 34 10.23 -0.98 28.90
N SER A 35 11.40 -1.51 28.52
CA SER A 35 12.27 -0.96 27.48
C SER A 35 12.42 -1.98 26.37
N PHE A 36 12.19 -1.56 25.13
CA PHE A 36 12.28 -2.43 23.96
C PHE A 36 13.38 -1.94 23.02
N ALA A 37 14.10 -2.88 22.40
CA ALA A 37 15.06 -2.60 21.35
C ALA A 37 14.45 -3.02 20.00
N VAL A 38 14.42 -2.09 19.06
CA VAL A 38 14.04 -2.33 17.66
C VAL A 38 15.33 -2.28 16.85
N GLU A 39 15.87 -3.42 16.46
CA GLU A 39 17.25 -3.53 15.93
C GLU A 39 17.45 -2.78 14.61
N SER A 40 16.39 -2.63 13.80
CA SER A 40 16.46 -1.97 12.50
C SER A 40 15.08 -1.46 12.04
N ALA A 41 15.06 -0.66 10.98
CA ALA A 41 13.84 -0.17 10.32
C ALA A 41 13.19 -1.22 9.40
N THR A 42 13.03 -2.46 9.86
CA THR A 42 12.47 -3.59 9.08
C THR A 42 11.16 -4.09 9.67
N GLN A 43 10.31 -4.71 8.83
CA GLN A 43 9.04 -5.30 9.29
C GLN A 43 9.26 -6.36 10.38
N GLN A 44 10.32 -7.17 10.25
CA GLN A 44 10.66 -8.23 11.21
C GLN A 44 11.01 -7.65 12.57
N ALA A 45 11.83 -6.59 12.63
CA ALA A 45 12.21 -5.95 13.89
C ALA A 45 11.00 -5.30 14.58
N PHE A 46 10.11 -4.65 13.83
CA PHE A 46 8.87 -4.09 14.39
C PHE A 46 7.88 -5.17 14.84
N SER A 47 7.77 -6.28 14.11
CA SER A 47 6.91 -7.42 14.51
C SER A 47 7.38 -8.04 15.82
N ALA A 48 8.69 -8.24 15.99
CA ALA A 48 9.26 -8.71 17.25
C ALA A 48 8.98 -7.72 18.40
N PHE A 49 9.20 -6.43 18.18
CA PHE A 49 8.88 -5.38 19.14
C PHE A 49 7.42 -5.43 19.61
N TYR A 50 6.47 -5.52 18.68
CA TYR A 50 5.05 -5.57 19.05
C TYR A 50 4.64 -6.86 19.75
N SER A 51 5.31 -7.98 19.44
CA SER A 51 5.13 -9.22 20.21
C SER A 51 5.56 -9.04 21.67
N GLU A 52 6.70 -8.41 21.92
CA GLU A 52 7.17 -8.11 23.28
C GLU A 52 6.27 -7.08 23.99
N LEU A 53 5.82 -6.05 23.27
CA LEU A 53 4.88 -5.05 23.79
C LEU A 53 3.55 -5.70 24.21
N SER A 54 3.04 -6.63 23.41
CA SER A 54 1.84 -7.41 23.72
C SER A 54 2.04 -8.26 24.97
N ALA A 55 3.17 -8.96 25.10
CA ALA A 55 3.48 -9.73 26.30
C ALA A 55 3.58 -8.86 27.57
N ALA A 56 4.14 -7.65 27.47
CA ALA A 56 4.34 -6.76 28.60
C ALA A 56 3.07 -6.00 29.02
N PHE A 57 2.24 -5.55 28.07
CA PHE A 57 1.14 -4.63 28.33
C PHE A 57 -0.22 -5.12 27.84
N GLY A 58 -0.29 -6.28 27.20
CA GLY A 58 -1.54 -6.85 26.67
C GLY A 58 -2.11 -6.10 25.48
N THR A 59 -1.28 -5.42 24.67
CA THR A 59 -1.68 -4.93 23.34
C THR A 59 -1.95 -6.10 22.40
N ARG A 60 -2.50 -5.85 21.21
CA ARG A 60 -2.67 -6.84 20.15
C ARG A 60 -1.33 -7.48 19.77
N VAL A 61 -1.36 -8.79 19.51
CA VAL A 61 -0.24 -9.54 18.92
C VAL A 61 -0.23 -9.29 17.41
N PRO A 62 0.92 -8.96 16.79
CA PRO A 62 1.02 -8.84 15.33
C PRO A 62 0.50 -10.08 14.61
N HIS A 63 -0.23 -9.91 13.52
CA HIS A 63 -0.81 -11.05 12.78
C HIS A 63 0.22 -12.12 12.38
N VAL A 64 1.46 -11.74 12.05
CA VAL A 64 2.56 -12.66 11.70
C VAL A 64 2.96 -13.60 12.85
N HIS A 65 2.61 -13.25 14.09
CA HIS A 65 2.83 -14.04 15.30
C HIS A 65 1.51 -14.51 15.94
N ALA A 66 0.36 -14.08 15.42
CA ALA A 66 -0.93 -14.63 15.80
C ALA A 66 -0.99 -16.10 15.37
N ALA A 67 -1.74 -16.91 16.12
CA ALA A 67 -2.02 -18.27 15.69
C ALA A 67 -2.61 -18.23 14.28
N ALA A 68 -2.04 -19.01 13.35
CA ALA A 68 -2.58 -19.10 12.00
C ALA A 68 -4.07 -19.42 12.11
N ALA A 69 -4.91 -18.62 11.47
CA ALA A 69 -6.31 -18.98 11.33
C ALA A 69 -6.35 -20.37 10.70
N GLU A 70 -7.07 -21.31 11.31
CA GLU A 70 -7.29 -22.63 10.72
C GLU A 70 -8.15 -22.43 9.46
N HIS A 71 -7.49 -22.17 8.35
CA HIS A 71 -8.12 -22.20 7.06
C HIS A 71 -8.35 -23.68 6.69
N PRO A 72 -9.53 -24.04 6.19
CA PRO A 72 -9.71 -25.37 5.62
C PRO A 72 -8.59 -25.59 4.58
N PRO A 73 -7.99 -26.80 4.52
CA PRO A 73 -6.95 -27.08 3.55
C PRO A 73 -7.47 -26.68 2.17
N MET A 74 -6.71 -25.85 1.45
CA MET A 74 -7.12 -25.39 0.13
C MET A 74 -7.47 -26.60 -0.73
N ALA A 75 -8.67 -26.59 -1.30
CA ALA A 75 -9.18 -27.70 -2.10
C ALA A 75 -8.38 -27.94 -3.38
N PHE A 76 -7.49 -27.00 -3.74
CA PHE A 76 -6.70 -27.03 -4.97
C PHE A 76 -5.19 -27.10 -4.64
N PRO A 77 -4.45 -27.97 -5.34
CA PRO A 77 -2.99 -27.97 -5.22
C PRO A 77 -2.44 -26.68 -5.81
N TRP A 78 -1.59 -25.99 -5.07
CA TRP A 78 -0.80 -24.87 -5.55
C TRP A 78 0.68 -25.22 -5.41
N ARG A 79 1.51 -24.62 -6.26
CA ARG A 79 2.97 -24.68 -6.12
C ARG A 79 3.57 -23.32 -6.49
N PRO A 80 4.65 -22.88 -5.82
CA PRO A 80 5.42 -21.75 -6.30
C PRO A 80 5.97 -22.01 -7.72
N LEU A 81 5.90 -20.99 -8.59
CA LEU A 81 6.46 -21.06 -9.95
C LEU A 81 7.82 -20.37 -10.04
N LEU A 82 7.97 -19.22 -9.36
CA LEU A 82 9.19 -18.42 -9.34
C LEU A 82 9.55 -18.11 -7.88
N THR A 83 10.67 -18.64 -7.41
CA THR A 83 11.21 -18.37 -6.06
C THR A 83 12.56 -17.69 -6.10
N GLU A 84 13.19 -17.63 -7.27
CA GLU A 84 14.49 -17.01 -7.51
C GLU A 84 14.44 -16.21 -8.82
N ASN A 85 15.28 -15.20 -8.93
CA ASN A 85 15.35 -14.37 -10.12
C ASN A 85 15.95 -15.16 -11.29
N VAL A 86 15.20 -15.31 -12.38
CA VAL A 86 15.66 -15.99 -13.61
C VAL A 86 16.65 -15.16 -14.44
N HIS A 87 16.91 -13.90 -14.03
CA HIS A 87 17.86 -13.02 -14.70
C HIS A 87 18.54 -12.07 -13.68
N PRO A 88 19.86 -11.83 -13.77
CA PRO A 88 20.61 -11.06 -12.77
C PRO A 88 20.25 -9.57 -12.69
N LYS A 89 19.57 -9.04 -13.72
CA LYS A 89 19.07 -7.66 -13.70
C LYS A 89 17.68 -7.50 -13.07
N ILE A 90 17.04 -8.61 -12.69
CA ILE A 90 15.84 -8.55 -11.85
C ILE A 90 16.34 -8.35 -10.42
N LEU A 91 16.14 -7.16 -9.87
CA LEU A 91 16.73 -6.76 -8.59
C LEU A 91 15.74 -6.81 -7.42
N VAL A 92 14.44 -6.87 -7.69
CA VAL A 92 13.38 -6.75 -6.67
C VAL A 92 12.40 -7.93 -6.65
N GLY A 93 12.70 -9.02 -7.35
CA GLY A 93 11.83 -10.20 -7.42
C GLY A 93 10.63 -9.99 -8.34
N TYR A 94 9.51 -10.63 -7.99
CA TYR A 94 8.29 -10.70 -8.80
C TYR A 94 7.07 -10.21 -8.01
N GLY A 95 7.12 -8.97 -7.53
CA GLY A 95 5.94 -8.29 -6.99
C GLY A 95 4.92 -8.01 -8.10
N ASP A 96 3.64 -8.09 -7.77
CA ASP A 96 2.51 -7.74 -8.66
C ASP A 96 2.59 -8.38 -10.06
N PRO A 97 2.72 -9.73 -10.17
CA PRO A 97 2.85 -10.37 -11.48
C PRO A 97 1.54 -10.33 -12.27
N ALA A 98 1.59 -9.88 -13.51
CA ALA A 98 0.49 -10.00 -14.48
C ALA A 98 0.88 -10.97 -15.60
N VAL A 99 -0.01 -11.91 -15.93
CA VAL A 99 0.23 -12.95 -16.93
C VAL A 99 -0.79 -12.88 -18.06
N LEU A 100 -0.31 -12.75 -19.29
CA LEU A 100 -1.12 -12.76 -20.51
C LEU A 100 -0.89 -14.06 -21.29
N LYS A 101 -1.97 -14.77 -21.64
CA LYS A 101 -1.92 -15.87 -22.61
C LYS A 101 -1.92 -15.33 -24.04
N THR A 102 -0.99 -15.81 -24.86
CA THR A 102 -0.94 -15.57 -26.31
C THR A 102 -0.85 -16.89 -27.09
N ASP A 103 -0.91 -16.82 -28.42
CA ASP A 103 -0.75 -18.00 -29.28
C ASP A 103 0.61 -18.68 -29.08
N ASP A 104 1.65 -17.89 -28.77
CA ASP A 104 3.03 -18.37 -28.59
C ASP A 104 3.36 -18.80 -27.15
N GLY A 105 2.43 -18.71 -26.21
CA GLY A 105 2.70 -19.07 -24.80
C GLY A 105 2.06 -18.12 -23.81
N TRP A 106 2.75 -17.87 -22.71
CA TRP A 106 2.36 -16.97 -21.64
C TRP A 106 3.44 -15.92 -21.45
N TRP A 107 3.03 -14.68 -21.23
CA TRP A 107 3.91 -13.55 -20.98
C TRP A 107 3.66 -13.03 -19.59
N LEU A 108 4.71 -12.81 -18.80
CA LEU A 108 4.66 -12.25 -17.47
C LEU A 108 5.39 -10.91 -17.43
N VAL A 109 4.75 -9.92 -16.83
CA VAL A 109 5.35 -8.67 -16.37
C VAL A 109 5.20 -8.55 -14.87
N ALA A 110 6.13 -7.85 -14.21
CA ALA A 110 6.11 -7.68 -12.76
C ALA A 110 6.73 -6.34 -12.34
N THR A 111 6.48 -5.92 -11.11
CA THR A 111 7.06 -4.73 -10.49
C THR A 111 8.59 -4.76 -10.53
N SER A 112 9.20 -3.62 -10.86
CA SER A 112 10.67 -3.42 -10.87
C SER A 112 11.15 -2.35 -9.90
N ASN A 113 10.24 -1.62 -9.26
CA ASN A 113 10.55 -0.53 -8.33
C ASN A 113 11.52 0.49 -8.95
N ASP A 114 12.67 0.75 -8.33
CA ASP A 114 13.71 1.67 -8.75
C ASP A 114 14.83 1.01 -9.57
N ALA A 115 14.64 -0.23 -10.02
CA ALA A 115 15.62 -0.93 -10.84
C ALA A 115 15.87 -0.18 -12.17
N PRO A 116 17.12 -0.14 -12.67
CA PRO A 116 17.43 0.57 -13.92
C PRO A 116 16.68 0.04 -15.15
N ASP A 117 16.38 -1.25 -15.20
CA ASP A 117 15.56 -1.85 -16.26
C ASP A 117 14.16 -2.12 -15.68
N ALA A 118 13.13 -1.47 -16.25
CA ALA A 118 11.78 -1.50 -15.70
C ALA A 118 10.88 -2.57 -16.33
N PHE A 119 10.11 -3.24 -15.46
CA PHE A 119 9.16 -4.31 -15.76
C PHE A 119 9.77 -5.49 -16.55
N PRO A 120 10.36 -6.50 -15.89
CA PRO A 120 10.90 -7.67 -16.58
C PRO A 120 9.82 -8.37 -17.40
N LEU A 121 10.18 -8.78 -18.62
CA LEU A 121 9.37 -9.59 -19.51
C LEU A 121 9.85 -11.03 -19.44
N LEU A 122 8.99 -11.94 -18.99
CA LEU A 122 9.25 -13.38 -19.04
C LEU A 122 8.26 -14.05 -20.01
N HIS A 123 8.72 -15.08 -20.71
CA HIS A 123 7.90 -15.93 -21.55
C HIS A 123 7.92 -17.36 -21.04
N SER A 124 6.79 -18.06 -21.15
CA SER A 124 6.68 -19.47 -20.84
C SER A 124 5.84 -20.18 -21.89
N ALA A 125 6.17 -21.43 -22.21
CA ALA A 125 5.38 -22.30 -23.07
C ALA A 125 4.49 -23.28 -22.27
N ASP A 126 4.57 -23.29 -20.94
CA ASP A 126 3.91 -24.29 -20.09
C ASP A 126 3.48 -23.77 -18.70
N LEU A 127 3.67 -22.48 -18.41
CA LEU A 127 3.50 -21.82 -17.09
C LEU A 127 4.50 -22.27 -16.00
N ASP A 128 5.42 -23.17 -16.32
CA ASP A 128 6.36 -23.74 -15.37
C ASP A 128 7.78 -23.20 -15.59
N HIS A 129 8.23 -23.22 -16.84
CA HIS A 129 9.55 -22.76 -17.23
C HIS A 129 9.44 -21.36 -17.81
N TRP A 130 10.11 -20.40 -17.18
CA TRP A 130 10.05 -18.99 -17.54
C TRP A 130 11.40 -18.51 -18.08
N GLU A 131 11.41 -18.05 -19.33
CA GLU A 131 12.57 -17.50 -20.02
C GLU A 131 12.55 -15.98 -19.95
N PRO A 132 13.63 -15.31 -19.51
CA PRO A 132 13.73 -13.86 -19.59
C PRO A 132 13.82 -13.38 -21.04
N ARG A 133 12.98 -12.41 -21.40
CA ARG A 133 12.87 -11.83 -22.75
C ARG A 133 13.23 -10.34 -22.80
N GLY A 134 13.68 -9.78 -21.68
CA GLY A 134 14.07 -8.38 -21.57
C GLY A 134 13.19 -7.64 -20.56
N PHE A 135 12.89 -6.38 -20.87
CA PHE A 135 12.17 -5.44 -20.02
C PHE A 135 11.25 -4.58 -20.89
N VAL A 136 10.12 -4.12 -20.34
CA VAL A 136 9.25 -3.17 -21.05
C VAL A 136 10.02 -1.89 -21.35
N PHE A 137 10.75 -1.37 -20.36
CA PHE A 137 11.67 -0.25 -20.53
C PHE A 137 13.08 -0.65 -20.10
N PRO A 138 13.94 -1.10 -21.03
CA PRO A 138 15.37 -1.23 -20.77
C PRO A 138 15.96 0.10 -20.28
N SER A 139 17.05 0.03 -19.50
CA SER A 139 17.64 1.22 -18.89
C SER A 139 17.91 2.35 -19.90
N GLY A 140 17.43 3.54 -19.59
CA GLY A 140 17.50 4.73 -20.44
C GLY A 140 16.32 4.91 -21.40
N SER A 141 15.40 3.96 -21.48
CA SER A 141 14.16 4.06 -22.29
C SER A 141 12.90 4.31 -21.47
N GLU A 142 13.05 4.58 -20.17
CA GLU A 142 11.90 4.82 -19.29
C GLU A 142 11.19 6.13 -19.68
N PRO A 143 9.87 6.22 -19.47
CA PRO A 143 9.09 7.40 -19.82
C PRO A 143 9.70 8.70 -19.30
N HIS A 144 9.74 9.75 -20.14
CA HIS A 144 10.36 11.03 -19.78
C HIS A 144 9.64 11.77 -18.64
N TRP A 145 8.36 11.47 -18.42
CA TRP A 145 7.55 12.07 -17.37
C TRP A 145 7.75 11.38 -16.00
N ALA A 146 8.29 10.16 -15.99
CA ALA A 146 8.53 9.40 -14.78
C ALA A 146 9.83 9.85 -14.07
N ALA A 147 9.82 9.80 -12.75
CA ALA A 147 11.00 9.97 -11.93
C ALA A 147 11.99 8.82 -12.19
N LYS A 148 13.29 9.12 -12.11
CA LYS A 148 14.37 8.19 -12.47
C LYS A 148 15.41 8.10 -11.37
N GLY A 149 16.04 6.94 -11.25
CA GLY A 149 17.16 6.71 -10.36
C GLY A 149 16.80 5.89 -9.11
N ARG A 150 17.85 5.34 -8.49
CA ARG A 150 17.75 4.54 -7.27
C ARG A 150 17.15 5.36 -6.13
N ASP A 151 16.29 4.72 -5.34
CA ASP A 151 15.57 5.34 -4.21
C ASP A 151 14.66 6.53 -4.58
N VAL A 152 14.36 6.72 -5.87
CA VAL A 152 13.55 7.84 -6.40
C VAL A 152 12.46 7.34 -7.34
N ALA A 153 12.80 6.47 -8.28
CA ALA A 153 11.86 5.90 -9.23
C ALA A 153 10.99 4.84 -8.57
N ASP A 154 9.75 4.76 -9.01
CA ASP A 154 8.85 3.66 -8.70
C ASP A 154 8.18 3.23 -9.99
N PHE A 155 8.31 1.95 -10.31
CA PHE A 155 7.67 1.28 -11.45
C PHE A 155 6.95 0.05 -10.90
N TRP A 156 5.65 0.18 -10.70
CA TRP A 156 4.82 -0.78 -9.94
C TRP A 156 3.66 -1.33 -10.77
N ALA A 157 3.23 -2.54 -10.41
CA ALA A 157 2.03 -3.23 -10.85
C ALA A 157 1.72 -3.06 -12.34
N PRO A 158 2.62 -3.49 -13.25
CA PRO A 158 2.34 -3.47 -14.67
C PRO A 158 1.29 -4.52 -15.01
N GLU A 159 0.48 -4.25 -16.02
CA GLU A 159 -0.43 -5.23 -16.61
C GLU A 159 -0.36 -5.18 -18.12
N MET A 160 -0.39 -6.36 -18.76
CA MET A 160 -0.35 -6.52 -20.20
C MET A 160 -1.66 -7.10 -20.75
N ALA A 161 -2.21 -6.48 -21.79
CA ALA A 161 -3.36 -6.99 -22.53
C ALA A 161 -3.13 -6.94 -24.05
N LYS A 162 -3.77 -7.85 -24.79
CA LYS A 162 -3.88 -7.76 -26.26
C LYS A 162 -5.04 -6.83 -26.61
N ALA A 163 -4.75 -5.73 -27.29
CA ALA A 163 -5.67 -4.66 -27.60
C ALA A 163 -5.77 -4.46 -29.11
N GLY A 164 -6.66 -5.22 -29.76
CA GLY A 164 -6.71 -5.28 -31.24
C GLY A 164 -5.51 -6.04 -31.80
N ASP A 165 -4.78 -5.41 -32.72
CA ASP A 165 -3.58 -5.97 -33.35
C ASP A 165 -2.28 -5.67 -32.58
N GLU A 166 -2.37 -4.92 -31.49
CA GLU A 166 -1.25 -4.52 -30.63
C GLU A 166 -1.38 -5.11 -29.22
N TYR A 167 -0.33 -4.94 -28.43
CA TYR A 167 -0.25 -5.23 -27.01
C TYR A 167 -0.07 -3.92 -26.25
N TRP A 168 -0.83 -3.75 -25.18
CA TRP A 168 -0.77 -2.58 -24.32
C TRP A 168 -0.29 -3.02 -22.94
N THR A 169 0.62 -2.25 -22.36
CA THR A 169 1.03 -2.39 -20.96
C THR A 169 0.63 -1.13 -20.21
N VAL A 170 -0.27 -1.26 -19.25
CA VAL A 170 -0.58 -0.19 -18.28
C VAL A 170 0.28 -0.38 -17.04
N PHE A 171 0.70 0.71 -16.41
CA PHE A 171 1.62 0.62 -15.27
C PHE A 171 1.53 1.84 -14.38
N THR A 172 1.94 1.68 -13.13
CA THR A 172 2.12 2.80 -12.20
C THR A 172 3.56 3.29 -12.25
N ALA A 173 3.76 4.60 -12.34
CA ALA A 173 5.08 5.20 -12.09
C ALA A 173 5.03 6.51 -11.30
N ARG A 174 6.06 6.76 -10.48
CA ARG A 174 6.21 8.03 -9.75
C ARG A 174 6.57 9.15 -10.72
N GLN A 175 5.90 10.29 -10.59
CA GLN A 175 6.23 11.54 -11.28
C GLN A 175 7.28 12.36 -10.51
N ALA A 176 7.93 13.32 -11.18
CA ALA A 176 8.83 14.28 -10.51
C ALA A 176 8.15 15.11 -9.40
N THR A 177 6.82 15.21 -9.39
CA THR A 177 6.02 15.84 -8.32
C THR A 177 5.84 14.96 -7.08
N ASN A 178 6.44 13.76 -7.06
CA ASN A 178 6.24 12.67 -6.11
C ASN A 178 4.84 12.01 -6.13
N ALA A 179 3.91 12.46 -6.97
CA ALA A 179 2.63 11.76 -7.17
C ALA A 179 2.85 10.46 -7.96
N LEU A 180 2.07 9.42 -7.65
CA LEU A 180 2.00 8.22 -8.47
C LEU A 180 0.97 8.40 -9.59
N ALA A 181 1.33 8.01 -10.81
CA ALA A 181 0.54 8.19 -12.00
C ALA A 181 0.47 6.89 -12.81
N ILE A 182 -0.53 6.79 -13.68
CA ILE A 182 -0.70 5.63 -14.55
C ILE A 182 -0.24 5.98 -15.96
N GLY A 183 0.70 5.20 -16.48
CA GLY A 183 1.17 5.22 -17.85
C GLY A 183 0.55 4.11 -18.70
N LEU A 184 0.70 4.25 -20.02
CA LEU A 184 0.37 3.21 -20.99
C LEU A 184 1.44 3.19 -22.07
N ALA A 185 1.99 1.99 -22.32
CA ALA A 185 2.92 1.71 -23.41
C ALA A 185 2.33 0.70 -24.38
N ARG A 186 2.75 0.78 -25.65
CA ARG A 186 2.19 -0.02 -26.75
C ARG A 186 3.31 -0.73 -27.51
N ALA A 187 3.02 -1.93 -28.00
CA ALA A 187 3.94 -2.72 -28.82
C ALA A 187 3.16 -3.58 -29.83
N SER A 188 3.73 -3.87 -30.99
CA SER A 188 3.13 -4.79 -31.97
C SER A 188 3.27 -6.26 -31.58
N THR A 189 4.18 -6.58 -30.66
CA THR A 189 4.38 -7.93 -30.12
C THR A 189 4.53 -7.86 -28.60
N PRO A 190 4.21 -8.92 -27.84
CA PRO A 190 4.35 -8.90 -26.38
C PRO A 190 5.82 -8.82 -25.93
N ALA A 191 6.77 -9.10 -26.84
CA ALA A 191 8.20 -8.95 -26.60
C ALA A 191 8.70 -7.49 -26.74
N GLY A 192 7.84 -6.56 -27.17
CA GLY A 192 8.24 -5.20 -27.52
C GLY A 192 8.80 -5.07 -28.95
N PRO A 193 9.55 -4.00 -29.24
CA PRO A 193 9.85 -2.88 -28.34
C PRO A 193 8.57 -2.14 -27.92
N TRP A 194 8.57 -1.63 -26.69
CA TRP A 194 7.45 -0.89 -26.12
C TRP A 194 7.66 0.62 -26.26
N GLU A 195 6.61 1.32 -26.67
CA GLU A 195 6.58 2.78 -26.81
C GLU A 195 5.59 3.38 -25.81
N ASP A 196 6.08 4.20 -24.87
CA ASP A 196 5.25 4.99 -23.97
C ASP A 196 4.46 6.07 -24.73
N ASN A 197 3.27 6.42 -24.25
CA ASN A 197 2.45 7.48 -24.84
C ASN A 197 3.07 8.89 -24.78
N GLY A 198 4.16 9.07 -24.03
CA GLY A 198 4.87 10.34 -23.84
C GLY A 198 4.34 11.18 -22.67
N ALA A 199 3.24 10.78 -22.06
CA ALA A 199 2.62 11.42 -20.90
C ALA A 199 1.81 10.37 -20.09
N PRO A 200 1.54 10.63 -18.79
CA PRO A 200 0.64 9.78 -18.02
C PRO A 200 -0.77 9.76 -18.63
N LEU A 201 -1.39 8.59 -18.66
CA LEU A 201 -2.81 8.43 -19.01
C LEU A 201 -3.70 8.97 -17.88
N ILE A 202 -3.30 8.76 -16.63
CA ILE A 202 -3.89 9.41 -15.46
C ILE A 202 -2.78 10.04 -14.64
N THR A 203 -2.88 11.36 -14.42
CA THR A 203 -1.99 12.08 -13.51
C THR A 203 -2.47 11.95 -12.08
N GLY A 204 -1.61 11.49 -11.19
CA GLY A 204 -1.89 11.48 -9.76
C GLY A 204 -1.99 12.88 -9.21
N LYS A 205 -2.95 13.11 -8.31
CA LYS A 205 -2.97 14.32 -7.49
C LYS A 205 -2.24 14.03 -6.20
N PRO A 206 -1.08 14.67 -5.95
CA PRO A 206 -0.38 14.45 -4.70
C PRO A 206 -1.20 15.07 -3.56
N VAL A 207 -1.32 14.34 -2.47
CA VAL A 207 -1.89 14.81 -1.21
C VAL A 207 -0.77 15.40 -0.37
N ASP A 208 -0.94 16.65 0.03
CA ASP A 208 -0.03 17.32 0.95
C ASP A 208 -0.23 16.77 2.37
N THR A 209 0.78 16.06 2.85
CA THR A 209 0.86 15.50 4.20
C THR A 209 1.91 16.21 5.07
N THR A 210 2.39 17.39 4.66
CA THR A 210 3.43 18.19 5.35
C THR A 210 3.06 18.50 6.78
N GLY A 211 1.81 18.94 7.00
CA GLY A 211 1.26 19.23 8.33
C GLY A 211 1.01 17.99 9.20
N LEU A 212 1.24 16.80 8.65
CA LEU A 212 1.13 15.51 9.34
C LEU A 212 2.52 14.91 9.61
N GLY A 213 3.66 15.54 9.28
CA GLY A 213 4.99 14.90 9.22
C GLY A 213 6.15 15.54 9.99
N PHE A 214 7.35 14.98 9.77
CA PHE A 214 8.64 15.15 10.47
C PHE A 214 9.29 16.53 10.38
N ASP A 215 9.05 17.23 9.27
CA ASP A 215 9.57 18.56 9.01
C ASP A 215 8.45 19.39 8.40
N ALA A 216 7.83 20.24 9.22
CA ALA A 216 6.76 21.13 8.78
C ALA A 216 7.24 22.17 7.75
N GLY A 217 8.56 22.26 7.49
CA GLY A 217 9.17 23.13 6.49
C GLY A 217 9.40 22.48 5.12
N GLN A 218 9.12 21.18 4.94
CA GLN A 218 9.34 20.46 3.68
C GLN A 218 8.05 19.79 3.17
N PRO A 219 7.62 20.08 1.92
CA PRO A 219 6.45 19.44 1.32
C PRO A 219 6.52 17.91 1.36
N GLN A 220 5.61 17.25 2.10
CA GLN A 220 5.47 15.79 2.08
C GLN A 220 4.30 15.42 1.19
N MET A 221 4.58 15.13 -0.07
CA MET A 221 3.57 14.71 -1.03
C MET A 221 3.46 13.18 -1.04
N SER A 222 2.25 12.66 -0.92
CA SER A 222 1.95 11.22 -1.01
C SER A 222 0.69 11.00 -1.84
N GLY A 223 0.42 9.75 -2.22
CA GLY A 223 -0.73 9.35 -3.00
C GLY A 223 -0.61 9.62 -4.50
N GLY A 224 -1.75 9.56 -5.16
CA GLY A 224 -1.85 9.50 -6.61
C GLY A 224 -2.79 8.38 -7.03
N VAL A 225 -2.50 7.76 -8.16
CA VAL A 225 -3.26 6.62 -8.69
C VAL A 225 -2.31 5.46 -8.96
N ILE A 226 -2.76 4.25 -8.61
CA ILE A 226 -1.93 3.04 -8.67
C ILE A 226 -2.73 1.82 -9.16
N ASP A 227 -2.01 0.72 -9.36
CA ASP A 227 -2.53 -0.63 -9.57
C ASP A 227 -3.58 -0.69 -10.69
N SER A 228 -3.18 -0.19 -11.86
CA SER A 228 -4.06 -0.13 -13.02
C SER A 228 -4.32 -1.52 -13.61
N HIS A 229 -5.58 -1.80 -13.96
CA HIS A 229 -5.98 -3.02 -14.68
C HIS A 229 -6.66 -2.67 -16.00
N LEU A 230 -6.31 -3.35 -17.09
CA LEU A 230 -6.84 -3.10 -18.43
C LEU A 230 -7.72 -4.26 -18.88
N PHE A 231 -9.03 -4.04 -18.83
CA PHE A 231 -10.02 -5.00 -19.31
C PHE A 231 -10.39 -4.71 -20.77
N VAL A 232 -10.32 -5.74 -21.61
CA VAL A 232 -10.83 -5.70 -22.98
C VAL A 232 -12.11 -6.53 -23.03
N ASP A 233 -13.24 -5.87 -23.28
CA ASP A 233 -14.55 -6.51 -23.32
C ASP A 233 -14.78 -7.23 -24.67
N ALA A 234 -15.81 -8.06 -24.74
CA ALA A 234 -16.13 -8.89 -25.90
C ALA A 234 -16.50 -8.08 -27.16
N ASP A 235 -16.93 -6.83 -27.00
CA ASP A 235 -17.19 -5.89 -28.09
C ASP A 235 -15.93 -5.15 -28.57
N GLY A 236 -14.79 -5.40 -27.92
CA GLY A 236 -13.51 -4.75 -28.19
C GLY A 236 -13.32 -3.42 -27.47
N GLU A 237 -14.30 -2.96 -26.69
CA GLU A 237 -14.15 -1.78 -25.84
C GLU A 237 -13.16 -2.06 -24.70
N ARG A 238 -12.48 -1.01 -24.26
CA ARG A 238 -11.36 -1.12 -23.31
C ARG A 238 -11.66 -0.28 -22.09
N TYR A 239 -11.49 -0.85 -20.91
CA TYR A 239 -11.76 -0.19 -19.64
C TYR A 239 -10.51 -0.26 -18.77
N LEU A 240 -10.08 0.91 -18.31
CA LEU A 240 -9.03 1.03 -17.32
C LEU A 240 -9.68 1.07 -15.95
N PHE A 241 -9.20 0.22 -15.05
CA PHE A 241 -9.52 0.24 -13.64
C PHE A 241 -8.31 0.73 -12.87
N TRP A 242 -8.50 1.46 -11.77
CA TRP A 242 -7.39 1.89 -10.92
C TRP A 242 -7.84 2.22 -9.50
N LYS A 243 -6.87 2.28 -8.59
CA LYS A 243 -7.06 2.67 -7.20
C LYS A 243 -6.54 4.09 -6.95
N ASP A 244 -7.28 4.88 -6.18
CA ASP A 244 -6.75 6.11 -5.57
C ASP A 244 -5.87 5.73 -4.35
N ASP A 245 -4.59 6.12 -4.34
CA ASP A 245 -3.65 5.78 -3.27
C ASP A 245 -3.75 6.74 -2.07
N THR A 246 -4.83 6.62 -1.29
CA THR A 246 -5.11 7.48 -0.13
C THR A 246 -5.11 6.72 1.20
N ASN A 247 -5.09 5.39 1.17
CA ASN A 247 -5.27 4.55 2.35
C ASN A 247 -4.13 4.63 3.37
N SER A 248 -2.95 5.12 2.99
CA SER A 248 -1.83 5.36 3.90
C SER A 248 -2.01 6.62 4.76
N ILE A 249 -3.03 7.45 4.46
CA ILE A 249 -3.23 8.76 5.10
C ILE A 249 -3.86 8.62 6.49
N TRP A 250 -4.87 7.77 6.68
CA TRP A 250 -5.71 7.76 7.88
C TRP A 250 -5.08 7.23 9.19
N PRO A 251 -4.09 6.30 9.22
CA PRO A 251 -3.68 5.67 10.49
C PRO A 251 -3.11 6.65 11.52
N ARG A 252 -2.25 7.57 11.08
CA ARG A 252 -1.64 8.58 11.99
C ARG A 252 -2.63 9.67 12.41
N PRO A 253 -3.44 10.26 11.50
CA PRO A 253 -4.58 11.10 11.87
C PRO A 253 -5.53 10.45 12.86
N LEU A 254 -5.83 9.14 12.73
CA LEU A 254 -6.61 8.41 13.72
C LEU A 254 -5.89 8.37 15.07
N ALA A 255 -4.61 7.99 15.11
CA ALA A 255 -3.83 8.00 16.35
C ALA A 255 -3.76 9.41 16.99
N MET A 256 -3.63 10.48 16.20
CA MET A 256 -3.66 11.87 16.67
C MET A 256 -5.05 12.29 17.19
N LEU A 257 -6.13 11.80 16.57
CA LEU A 257 -7.49 12.01 17.06
C LEU A 257 -7.67 11.33 18.42
N LEU A 258 -7.29 10.05 18.52
CA LEU A 258 -7.36 9.27 19.75
C LEU A 258 -6.50 9.86 20.87
N ARG A 259 -5.36 10.49 20.54
CA ARG A 259 -4.54 11.22 21.52
C ARG A 259 -5.26 12.43 22.10
N ARG A 260 -6.03 13.16 21.28
CA ARG A 260 -6.78 14.35 21.70
C ARG A 260 -8.10 14.00 22.37
N HIS A 261 -8.69 12.87 21.99
CA HIS A 261 -10.00 12.38 22.39
C HIS A 261 -9.90 10.92 22.85
N PRO A 262 -9.20 10.64 23.97
CA PRO A 262 -8.98 9.26 24.40
C PRO A 262 -10.26 8.54 24.81
N GLU A 263 -11.35 9.26 25.10
CA GLU A 263 -12.69 8.70 25.30
C GLU A 263 -13.21 7.91 24.08
N LEU A 264 -12.74 8.25 22.87
CA LEU A 264 -13.13 7.55 21.64
C LEU A 264 -12.58 6.11 21.58
N ILE A 265 -11.50 5.80 22.29
CA ILE A 265 -10.88 4.46 22.24
C ILE A 265 -11.90 3.38 22.64
N GLY A 266 -12.69 3.61 23.70
CA GLY A 266 -13.71 2.67 24.13
C GLY A 266 -14.89 2.53 23.16
N ALA A 267 -15.19 3.59 22.41
CA ALA A 267 -16.24 3.61 21.40
C ALA A 267 -15.81 2.92 20.10
N LEU A 268 -14.53 3.03 19.71
CA LEU A 268 -14.02 2.51 18.44
C LEU A 268 -13.64 1.03 18.51
N PHE A 269 -13.13 0.55 19.65
CA PHE A 269 -12.53 -0.78 19.76
C PHE A 269 -13.25 -1.64 20.79
N ALA A 270 -13.65 -2.85 20.39
CA ALA A 270 -14.44 -3.75 21.23
C ALA A 270 -13.59 -4.43 22.32
N THR A 271 -12.39 -4.90 21.96
CA THR A 271 -11.53 -5.70 22.84
C THR A 271 -10.55 -4.84 23.64
N GLU A 272 -10.19 -5.28 24.85
CA GLU A 272 -9.18 -4.60 25.67
C GLU A 272 -7.82 -4.52 24.96
N ALA A 273 -7.44 -5.57 24.23
CA ALA A 273 -6.18 -5.61 23.48
C ALA A 273 -6.14 -4.53 22.38
N ASP A 274 -7.23 -4.35 21.63
CA ASP A 274 -7.33 -3.32 20.60
C ASP A 274 -7.37 -1.92 21.20
N ARG A 275 -8.09 -1.74 22.31
CA ARG A 275 -8.10 -0.47 23.04
C ARG A 275 -6.71 -0.07 23.53
N ARG A 276 -5.94 -1.01 24.09
CA ARG A 276 -4.54 -0.75 24.50
C ARG A 276 -3.63 -0.47 23.32
N THR A 277 -3.82 -1.18 22.20
CA THR A 277 -3.09 -0.94 20.96
C THR A 277 -3.33 0.48 20.44
N ALA A 278 -4.59 0.92 20.45
CA ALA A 278 -5.00 2.25 20.05
C ALA A 278 -4.44 3.34 20.99
N ALA A 279 -4.46 3.10 22.30
CA ALA A 279 -3.87 3.99 23.30
C ALA A 279 -2.34 4.11 23.13
N PHE A 280 -1.65 3.00 22.85
CA PHE A 280 -0.22 3.01 22.55
C PHE A 280 0.07 3.80 21.27
N ALA A 281 -0.70 3.56 20.20
CA ALA A 281 -0.55 4.30 18.94
C ALA A 281 -0.72 5.81 19.13
N ALA A 282 -1.71 6.23 19.93
CA ALA A 282 -1.92 7.62 20.32
C ALA A 282 -0.74 8.22 21.11
N ALA A 283 -0.06 7.41 21.93
CA ALA A 283 1.10 7.85 22.69
C ALA A 283 2.35 8.02 21.81
N ILE A 284 2.62 7.07 20.91
CA ILE A 284 3.83 7.04 20.07
C ILE A 284 3.74 7.92 18.81
N VAL A 285 2.53 8.33 18.38
CA VAL A 285 2.34 9.08 17.13
C VAL A 285 3.21 10.33 16.94
N PRO A 286 3.57 11.14 17.97
CA PRO A 286 4.47 12.27 17.77
C PRO A 286 5.86 11.84 17.26
N TRP A 287 6.40 10.76 17.82
CA TRP A 287 7.65 10.18 17.32
C TRP A 287 7.46 9.57 15.94
N ALA A 288 6.36 8.84 15.71
CA ALA A 288 6.08 8.22 14.41
C ALA A 288 6.02 9.26 13.28
N ASN A 289 5.39 10.42 13.51
CA ASN A 289 5.33 11.51 12.55
C ASN A 289 6.73 12.00 12.14
N ALA A 290 7.71 11.87 13.04
CA ALA A 290 9.11 12.20 12.82
C ALA A 290 9.91 11.14 12.03
N GLN A 291 9.32 10.02 11.63
CA GLN A 291 10.05 8.95 10.95
C GLN A 291 9.88 8.96 9.44
N ARG A 292 10.69 8.16 8.73
CA ARG A 292 10.53 7.89 7.29
C ARG A 292 9.25 7.07 7.02
N PRO A 293 8.70 7.09 5.79
CA PRO A 293 7.44 6.42 5.44
C PRO A 293 7.32 4.96 5.89
N MET A 294 8.32 4.12 5.64
CA MET A 294 8.25 2.70 6.04
C MET A 294 8.21 2.51 7.56
N VAL A 295 8.97 3.30 8.31
CA VAL A 295 8.94 3.25 9.78
C VAL A 295 7.59 3.71 10.31
N ARG A 296 6.97 4.74 9.69
CA ARG A 296 5.61 5.17 10.01
C ARG A 296 4.61 4.04 9.81
N PHE A 297 4.70 3.35 8.67
CA PHE A 297 3.83 2.22 8.35
C PHE A 297 3.96 1.11 9.40
N PHE A 298 5.18 0.65 9.68
CA PHE A 298 5.41 -0.39 10.68
C PHE A 298 4.93 0.03 12.07
N THR A 299 5.11 1.30 12.47
CA THR A 299 4.64 1.81 13.77
C THR A 299 3.12 1.87 13.89
N MET A 300 2.40 2.01 12.77
CA MET A 300 0.92 2.10 12.79
C MET A 300 0.24 0.76 12.48
N GLN A 301 1.00 -0.26 12.05
CA GLN A 301 0.45 -1.52 11.57
C GLN A 301 -0.53 -2.19 12.56
N PRO A 302 -0.24 -2.31 13.88
CA PRO A 302 -1.21 -2.90 14.81
C PRO A 302 -2.48 -2.06 15.00
N LEU A 303 -2.41 -0.72 14.90
CA LEU A 303 -3.59 0.13 14.90
C LEU A 303 -4.41 -0.07 13.62
N ILE A 304 -3.75 -0.25 12.48
CA ILE A 304 -4.39 -0.54 11.20
C ILE A 304 -5.21 -1.82 11.32
N GLU A 305 -4.57 -2.91 11.78
CA GLU A 305 -5.20 -4.21 12.00
C GLU A 305 -6.38 -4.10 12.98
N ALA A 306 -6.19 -3.42 14.12
CA ALA A 306 -7.25 -3.23 15.10
C ALA A 306 -8.46 -2.47 14.51
N ALA A 307 -8.23 -1.44 13.69
CA ALA A 307 -9.31 -0.66 13.10
C ALA A 307 -10.04 -1.42 11.98
N LEU A 308 -9.34 -2.27 11.21
CA LEU A 308 -9.95 -3.11 10.18
C LEU A 308 -10.81 -4.22 10.80
N ASP A 309 -10.34 -4.89 11.86
CA ASP A 309 -11.14 -5.90 12.57
C ASP A 309 -12.39 -5.32 13.25
N ASN A 310 -12.35 -4.03 13.57
CA ASN A 310 -13.46 -3.29 14.18
C ASN A 310 -14.14 -2.34 13.16
N TRP A 311 -14.00 -2.58 11.84
CA TRP A 311 -14.35 -1.63 10.77
C TRP A 311 -15.72 -0.95 10.94
N ASN A 312 -16.79 -1.74 11.11
CA ASN A 312 -18.15 -1.23 11.22
C ASN A 312 -18.35 -0.35 12.45
N GLN A 313 -17.77 -0.74 13.59
CA GLN A 313 -17.83 0.01 14.84
C GLN A 313 -17.02 1.30 14.74
N VAL A 314 -15.79 1.22 14.21
CA VAL A 314 -14.92 2.38 14.00
C VAL A 314 -15.60 3.41 13.10
N ARG A 315 -16.13 2.98 11.95
CA ARG A 315 -16.81 3.85 11.01
C ARG A 315 -18.03 4.53 11.65
N ALA A 316 -18.88 3.77 12.34
CA ALA A 316 -20.07 4.32 13.00
C ALA A 316 -19.71 5.38 14.06
N ALA A 317 -18.72 5.08 14.92
CA ALA A 317 -18.30 5.99 15.97
C ALA A 317 -17.63 7.27 15.41
N LEU A 318 -16.84 7.16 14.35
CA LEU A 318 -16.23 8.32 13.69
C LEU A 318 -17.26 9.21 12.99
N VAL A 319 -18.30 8.61 12.39
CA VAL A 319 -19.43 9.36 11.81
C VAL A 319 -20.19 10.11 12.90
N GLU A 320 -20.51 9.45 14.01
CA GLU A 320 -21.23 10.04 15.14
C GLU A 320 -20.42 11.19 15.79
N PHE A 321 -19.10 11.05 15.88
CA PHE A 321 -18.22 12.09 16.41
C PHE A 321 -18.20 13.37 15.55
N GLY A 322 -18.47 13.27 14.24
CA GLY A 322 -18.69 14.42 13.36
C GLY A 322 -17.46 15.24 12.96
N LEU A 323 -16.27 14.96 13.51
CA LEU A 323 -15.01 15.69 13.21
C LEU A 323 -13.94 14.80 12.53
N ALA A 324 -14.35 13.69 11.92
CA ALA A 324 -13.44 12.70 11.31
C ALA A 324 -13.58 12.57 9.79
N GLY A 325 -14.14 13.56 9.09
CA GLY A 325 -14.45 13.48 7.65
C GLY A 325 -13.28 13.02 6.78
N THR A 326 -12.10 13.66 6.91
CA THR A 326 -10.90 13.29 6.15
C THR A 326 -10.35 11.90 6.52
N ILE A 327 -10.53 11.46 7.77
CA ILE A 327 -10.13 10.11 8.20
C ILE A 327 -11.05 9.09 7.51
N LEU A 328 -12.37 9.29 7.57
CA LEU A 328 -13.36 8.44 6.93
C LEU A 328 -13.19 8.35 5.41
N GLU A 329 -12.89 9.47 4.76
CA GLU A 329 -12.61 9.53 3.33
C GLU A 329 -11.34 8.71 3.00
N ALA A 330 -10.25 8.90 3.73
CA ALA A 330 -9.00 8.16 3.52
C ALA A 330 -9.08 6.67 3.92
N MET A 331 -10.02 6.30 4.80
CA MET A 331 -10.31 4.90 5.13
C MET A 331 -11.07 4.20 3.98
N THR A 332 -11.75 4.97 3.12
CA THR A 332 -12.45 4.45 1.95
C THR A 332 -11.48 4.38 0.77
N THR A 333 -11.34 3.19 0.18
CA THR A 333 -10.48 2.94 -0.98
C THR A 333 -11.35 2.71 -2.21
N PRO A 334 -11.65 3.75 -3.01
CA PRO A 334 -12.40 3.59 -4.23
C PRO A 334 -11.53 3.00 -5.34
N ILE A 335 -12.09 2.02 -6.05
CA ILE A 335 -11.62 1.57 -7.36
C ILE A 335 -12.49 2.24 -8.40
N ARG A 336 -11.82 2.94 -9.31
CA ARG A 336 -12.45 3.65 -10.43
C ARG A 336 -12.33 2.83 -11.70
N ALA A 337 -13.24 3.06 -12.64
CA ALA A 337 -13.18 2.54 -13.98
C ALA A 337 -13.55 3.63 -15.00
N GLN A 338 -12.86 3.66 -16.12
CA GLN A 338 -13.15 4.56 -17.22
C GLN A 338 -12.76 3.93 -18.55
N ARG A 339 -13.52 4.26 -19.60
CA ARG A 339 -13.25 3.74 -20.94
C ARG A 339 -11.99 4.38 -21.51
N VAL A 340 -11.16 3.58 -22.17
CA VAL A 340 -9.95 4.03 -22.87
C VAL A 340 -10.29 4.27 -24.34
N ALA A 341 -9.74 5.33 -24.93
CA ALA A 341 -9.86 5.58 -26.37
C ALA A 341 -9.18 4.47 -27.19
N ASP A 342 -9.65 4.27 -28.42
CA ASP A 342 -9.16 3.19 -29.30
C ASP A 342 -7.66 3.29 -29.60
N ASP A 343 -7.10 4.51 -29.58
CA ASP A 343 -5.67 4.75 -29.77
C ASP A 343 -4.82 4.54 -28.51
N GLY A 344 -5.46 4.29 -27.37
CA GLY A 344 -4.83 4.10 -26.07
C GLY A 344 -4.24 5.37 -25.46
N ARG A 345 -4.51 6.56 -26.02
CA ARG A 345 -3.85 7.82 -25.63
C ARG A 345 -4.67 8.69 -24.70
N SER A 346 -5.95 8.38 -24.50
CA SER A 346 -6.85 9.18 -23.66
C SER A 346 -7.96 8.33 -23.05
N LEU A 347 -8.64 8.90 -22.06
CA LEU A 347 -9.83 8.31 -21.45
C LEU A 347 -11.09 9.01 -21.96
N LEU A 348 -12.19 8.26 -22.08
CA LEU A 348 -13.45 8.68 -22.66
C LEU A 348 -14.55 8.74 -21.60
N GLY A 349 -15.36 9.81 -21.66
CA GLY A 349 -16.43 10.07 -20.71
C GLY A 349 -15.92 10.42 -19.31
N ASP A 350 -16.78 10.29 -18.30
CA ASP A 350 -16.42 10.44 -16.90
C ASP A 350 -16.06 9.07 -16.30
N ASP A 351 -15.16 9.07 -15.32
CA ASP A 351 -14.86 7.88 -14.54
C ASP A 351 -15.98 7.52 -13.57
N LYS A 352 -16.03 6.26 -13.16
CA LYS A 352 -17.03 5.74 -12.22
C LYS A 352 -16.34 4.97 -11.11
N ILE A 353 -16.83 5.12 -9.88
CA ILE A 353 -16.47 4.22 -8.78
C ILE A 353 -17.22 2.90 -9.00
N VAL A 354 -16.48 1.80 -9.12
CA VAL A 354 -17.04 0.46 -9.40
C VAL A 354 -16.91 -0.49 -8.21
N LEU A 355 -15.96 -0.24 -7.31
CA LEU A 355 -15.75 -1.01 -6.10
C LEU A 355 -15.23 -0.08 -4.99
N CYS A 356 -15.65 -0.33 -3.76
CA CYS A 356 -15.11 0.28 -2.55
C CYS A 356 -14.90 -0.82 -1.51
N ASN A 357 -14.04 -0.57 -0.53
CA ASN A 357 -13.77 -1.47 0.59
C ASN A 357 -14.88 -1.43 1.68
N ASP A 358 -16.11 -1.12 1.29
CA ASP A 358 -17.29 -1.05 2.17
C ASP A 358 -18.29 -2.19 1.93
N LEU A 359 -17.96 -3.13 1.04
CA LEU A 359 -18.69 -4.37 0.82
C LEU A 359 -18.10 -5.51 1.66
N ASP A 360 -18.96 -6.43 2.10
CA ASP A 360 -18.53 -7.68 2.73
C ASP A 360 -17.70 -8.49 1.70
N TRP A 361 -16.49 -8.90 2.08
CA TRP A 361 -15.58 -9.69 1.25
C TRP A 361 -15.36 -11.10 1.81
#